data_AF-A0A563VQG1-F1
#
_entry.id   AF-A0A563VQG1-F1
#
_cell.length_a   1.000
_cell.length_b   1.000
_cell.length_c   1.000
_cell.angle_alpha   90.00
_cell.angle_beta   90.00
_cell.angle_gamma   90.00
#
_symmetry.space_group_name_H-M   'P 1'
#
loop_
_entity.id
_entity.type
_entity.pdbx_description
1 polymer ?
#
loop_
_entity_poly.entity_id
_entity_poly.type
_entity_poly.pdbx_seq_one_letter_code
_entity_poly.pdbx_strand_id
1 'polypeptide(L)'
;MWKKRNYPDGTAQHPVVLISVGDISAYASWKGKQTEATYRLPTAMEWVKAARGTDGRYFPWGNNWLDKGTNAAVSGLHYTSAIATFPLSRSVYGVEDMAGNVFEYTSSLENQGTHIVMKGCSWDDLPGFCRAAYQHTRPINSRHILFGFRLVKE
;
A
#
# COMPACT_ATOMS: atom_id res chain seq x y z
N MET A 1 7.37 -15.66 6.59
CA MET A 1 6.86 -14.97 7.78
C MET A 1 8.01 -14.51 8.65
N TRP A 2 7.90 -13.35 9.29
CA TRP A 2 8.92 -12.85 10.22
C TRP A 2 9.07 -13.82 11.40
N LYS A 3 10.31 -14.08 11.81
CA LYS A 3 10.62 -14.94 12.96
C LYS A 3 11.50 -14.16 13.93
N LYS A 4 11.04 -14.06 15.19
CA LYS A 4 11.64 -13.23 16.25
C LYS A 4 11.66 -11.75 15.84
N ARG A 5 12.75 -11.30 15.19
CA ARG A 5 12.98 -9.93 14.69
C ARG A 5 13.57 -9.90 13.27
N ASN A 6 13.60 -11.04 12.60
CA ASN A 6 14.18 -11.17 11.26
C ASN A 6 13.05 -11.36 10.24
N TYR A 7 13.13 -10.61 9.15
CA TYR A 7 12.36 -10.88 7.95
C TYR A 7 12.89 -12.16 7.26
N PRO A 8 12.07 -12.84 6.45
CA PRO A 8 12.52 -14.00 5.66
C PRO A 8 13.71 -13.67 4.74
N ASP A 9 14.62 -14.63 4.56
CA ASP A 9 15.75 -14.45 3.66
C ASP A 9 15.27 -14.09 2.24
N GLY A 10 15.97 -13.15 1.60
CA GLY A 10 15.61 -12.65 0.27
C GLY A 10 14.44 -11.67 0.22
N THR A 11 13.75 -11.38 1.34
CA THR A 11 12.58 -10.46 1.33
C THR A 11 12.86 -9.08 1.92
N ALA A 12 14.12 -8.66 1.98
CA ALA A 12 14.52 -7.36 2.54
C ALA A 12 13.81 -6.18 1.86
N GLN A 13 13.56 -6.30 0.55
CA GLN A 13 12.93 -5.27 -0.28
C GLN A 13 11.43 -5.52 -0.50
N HIS A 14 10.82 -6.50 0.16
CA HIS A 14 9.38 -6.73 0.05
C HIS A 14 8.63 -5.78 0.99
N PRO A 15 7.37 -5.42 0.67
CA PRO A 15 6.55 -4.66 1.61
C PRO A 15 6.40 -5.43 2.92
N VAL A 16 6.57 -4.72 4.03
CA VAL A 16 6.30 -5.28 5.35
C VAL A 16 4.79 -5.44 5.55
N VAL A 17 4.39 -6.56 6.13
CA VAL A 17 2.99 -6.96 6.36
C VAL A 17 2.82 -7.54 7.77
N LEU A 18 1.59 -7.90 8.16
CA LEU A 18 1.25 -8.41 9.51
C LEU A 18 1.51 -7.40 10.64
N ILE A 19 1.41 -6.12 10.31
CA ILE A 19 1.61 -4.99 11.23
C ILE A 19 0.26 -4.42 11.65
N SER A 20 0.24 -3.74 12.79
CA SER A 20 -0.89 -2.91 13.23
C SER A 20 -0.67 -1.42 12.94
N VAL A 21 -1.73 -0.64 13.04
CA VAL A 21 -1.65 0.84 13.04
C VAL A 21 -0.71 1.34 14.15
N GLY A 22 -0.68 0.68 15.31
CA GLY A 22 0.25 1.00 16.39
C GLY A 22 1.72 0.80 15.99
N ASP A 23 2.04 -0.30 15.30
CA ASP A 23 3.39 -0.57 14.80
C ASP A 23 3.80 0.48 13.75
N ILE A 24 2.88 0.87 12.87
CA ILE A 24 3.10 1.91 11.86
C ILE A 24 3.40 3.26 12.52
N SER A 25 2.58 3.67 13.50
CA SER A 25 2.78 4.92 14.25
C SER A 25 4.11 4.94 15.00
N ALA A 26 4.50 3.81 15.60
CA ALA A 26 5.79 3.67 16.27
C ALA A 26 6.95 3.81 15.26
N TYR A 27 6.85 3.17 14.09
CA TYR A 27 7.84 3.30 13.02
C TYR A 27 7.93 4.73 12.47
N ALA A 28 6.79 5.39 12.23
CA ALA A 28 6.76 6.77 11.75
C ALA A 28 7.43 7.74 12.75
N SER A 29 7.14 7.58 14.05
CA SER A 29 7.77 8.37 15.11
C SER A 29 9.27 8.12 15.20
N TRP A 30 9.69 6.85 15.17
CA TRP A 30 11.11 6.49 15.17
C TRP A 30 11.83 7.09 13.96
N LYS A 31 11.29 6.90 12.75
CA LYS A 31 11.86 7.43 11.50
C LYS A 31 11.95 8.94 11.54
N GLY A 32 10.92 9.61 12.06
CA GLY A 32 10.88 11.07 12.19
C GLY A 32 11.98 11.62 13.11
N LYS A 33 12.27 10.93 14.22
CA LYS A 33 13.43 11.28 15.07
C LYS A 33 14.76 11.11 14.34
N GLN A 34 14.89 10.10 13.48
CA GLN A 34 16.14 9.85 12.74
C GLN A 34 16.40 10.87 11.63
N THR A 35 15.36 11.48 11.07
CA THR A 35 15.48 12.35 9.89
C THR A 35 14.99 13.78 10.12
N GLU A 36 14.67 14.14 11.36
CA GLU A 36 14.13 15.45 11.74
C GLU A 36 12.92 15.86 10.87
N ALA A 37 12.00 14.91 10.69
CA ALA A 37 10.81 15.11 9.86
C ALA A 37 9.57 14.48 10.50
N THR A 38 8.39 15.01 10.20
CA THR A 38 7.13 14.40 10.61
C THR A 38 6.68 13.42 9.53
N TYR A 39 6.43 12.17 9.93
CA TYR A 39 5.82 11.16 9.07
C TYR A 39 4.48 10.71 9.62
N ARG A 40 3.56 10.42 8.72
CA ARG A 40 2.24 9.84 9.05
C ARG A 40 1.73 8.96 7.93
N LEU A 41 0.66 8.22 8.20
CA LEU A 41 -0.13 7.60 7.13
C LEU A 41 -0.75 8.69 6.23
N PRO A 42 -0.84 8.45 4.90
CA PRO A 42 -1.64 9.30 4.03
C PRO A 42 -3.10 9.22 4.43
N THR A 43 -3.85 10.28 4.22
CA THR A 43 -5.32 10.19 4.13
C THR A 43 -5.69 9.37 2.90
N ALA A 44 -6.90 8.79 2.88
CA ALA A 44 -7.38 8.08 1.70
C ALA A 44 -7.36 8.96 0.44
N MET A 45 -7.65 10.26 0.58
CA MET A 45 -7.65 11.19 -0.55
C MET A 45 -6.25 11.56 -1.04
N GLU A 46 -5.27 11.73 -0.15
CA GLU A 46 -3.87 11.91 -0.55
C GLU A 46 -3.36 10.69 -1.32
N TRP A 47 -3.69 9.49 -0.84
CA TRP A 47 -3.33 8.25 -1.52
C TRP A 47 -3.96 8.17 -2.92
N VAL A 48 -5.27 8.44 -3.01
CA VAL A 48 -6.04 8.45 -4.27
C VAL A 48 -5.43 9.45 -5.25
N LYS A 49 -5.07 10.65 -4.77
CA LYS A 49 -4.41 11.67 -5.57
C LYS A 49 -3.08 11.16 -6.12
N ALA A 50 -2.23 10.60 -5.27
CA ALA A 50 -0.92 10.08 -5.64
C ALA A 50 -1.01 8.96 -6.70
N ALA A 51 -2.05 8.13 -6.65
CA ALA A 51 -2.28 7.08 -7.64
C ALA A 51 -2.88 7.61 -8.95
N ARG A 52 -3.92 8.46 -8.87
CA ARG A 52 -4.81 8.74 -10.02
C ARG A 52 -4.45 9.95 -10.87
N GLY A 53 -3.55 10.80 -10.40
CA GLY A 53 -3.29 12.07 -11.08
C GLY A 53 -4.42 13.09 -10.88
N THR A 54 -4.44 14.12 -11.73
CA THR A 54 -5.53 15.12 -11.83
C THR A 54 -6.63 14.69 -12.81
N ASP A 55 -6.35 13.73 -13.67
CA ASP A 55 -7.18 13.23 -14.78
C ASP A 55 -8.05 12.02 -14.39
N GLY A 56 -7.96 11.54 -13.14
CA GLY A 56 -8.90 10.56 -12.59
C GLY A 56 -8.68 9.13 -13.06
N ARG A 57 -7.43 8.73 -13.30
CA ARG A 57 -7.08 7.42 -13.86
C ARG A 57 -7.59 6.24 -13.03
N TYR A 58 -8.02 5.16 -13.68
CA TYR A 58 -8.43 3.94 -12.97
C TYR A 58 -7.24 3.25 -12.29
N PHE A 59 -6.10 3.18 -12.96
CA PHE A 59 -4.85 2.65 -12.45
C PHE A 59 -3.76 3.72 -12.54
N PRO A 60 -2.64 3.60 -11.81
CA PRO A 60 -1.55 4.57 -11.86
C PRO A 60 -1.05 4.89 -13.29
N TRP A 61 -1.03 3.86 -14.14
CA TRP A 61 -0.59 3.93 -15.53
C TRP A 61 -1.67 4.36 -16.53
N GLY A 62 -2.94 4.46 -16.15
CA GLY A 62 -4.02 4.83 -17.06
C GLY A 62 -5.33 4.08 -16.81
N ASN A 63 -6.20 4.05 -17.81
CA ASN A 63 -7.55 3.48 -17.67
C ASN A 63 -7.69 2.04 -18.14
N ASN A 64 -6.71 1.54 -18.89
CA ASN A 64 -6.66 0.16 -19.35
C ASN A 64 -5.76 -0.66 -18.41
N TRP A 65 -6.19 -1.87 -18.10
CA TRP A 65 -5.39 -2.79 -17.31
C TRP A 65 -4.11 -3.18 -18.06
N LEU A 66 -3.01 -3.38 -17.32
CA LEU A 66 -1.73 -3.86 -17.84
C LEU A 66 -1.25 -5.02 -16.97
N ASP A 67 -1.19 -6.24 -17.51
CA ASP A 67 -0.76 -7.44 -16.75
C ASP A 67 0.67 -7.30 -16.21
N LYS A 68 1.54 -6.62 -16.96
CA LYS A 68 2.93 -6.33 -16.57
C LYS A 68 3.07 -5.02 -15.77
N GLY A 69 1.95 -4.40 -15.41
CA GLY A 69 1.91 -3.13 -14.69
C GLY A 69 2.13 -3.27 -13.19
N THR A 70 1.93 -4.46 -12.62
CA THR A 70 1.91 -4.65 -11.17
C THR A 70 1.94 -6.13 -10.75
N ASN A 71 2.12 -6.37 -9.46
CA ASN A 71 1.85 -7.66 -8.83
C ASN A 71 0.39 -7.76 -8.36
N ALA A 72 -0.44 -8.47 -9.11
CA ALA A 72 -1.83 -8.82 -8.76
C ALA A 72 -2.05 -10.31 -9.03
N ALA A 73 -3.27 -10.85 -8.82
CA ALA A 73 -3.55 -12.29 -8.98
C ALA A 73 -3.10 -12.84 -10.34
N VAL A 74 -3.29 -12.05 -11.40
CA VAL A 74 -2.94 -12.41 -12.78
C VAL A 74 -1.43 -12.50 -13.04
N SER A 75 -0.59 -11.98 -12.14
CA SER A 75 0.87 -12.12 -12.23
C SER A 75 1.35 -13.54 -11.95
N GLY A 76 0.57 -14.36 -11.23
CA GLY A 76 0.93 -15.72 -10.85
C GLY A 76 2.06 -15.82 -9.83
N LEU A 77 2.46 -14.72 -9.19
CA LEU A 77 3.54 -14.73 -8.18
C LEU A 77 3.10 -15.36 -6.85
N HIS A 78 1.81 -15.31 -6.53
CA HIS A 78 1.19 -15.87 -5.31
C HIS A 78 1.88 -15.43 -4.00
N TYR A 79 2.58 -14.30 -4.05
CA TYR A 79 3.29 -13.70 -2.93
C TYR A 79 3.62 -12.24 -3.25
N THR A 80 4.07 -11.49 -2.24
CA THR A 80 4.59 -10.14 -2.46
C THR A 80 5.84 -10.19 -3.35
N SER A 81 6.06 -9.12 -4.12
CA SER A 81 7.30 -8.89 -4.86
C SER A 81 8.11 -7.81 -4.16
N ALA A 82 9.40 -7.73 -4.46
CA ALA A 82 10.20 -6.56 -4.08
C ALA A 82 9.53 -5.27 -4.59
N ILE A 83 9.62 -4.19 -3.82
CA ILE A 83 9.13 -2.87 -4.23
C ILE A 83 9.83 -2.44 -5.54
N ALA A 84 9.14 -1.64 -6.34
CA ALA A 84 9.65 -1.12 -7.62
C ALA A 84 10.00 -2.21 -8.67
N THR A 85 9.54 -3.45 -8.49
CA THR A 85 9.74 -4.54 -9.48
C THR A 85 9.02 -4.26 -10.80
N PHE A 86 7.95 -3.48 -10.77
CA PHE A 86 7.12 -3.15 -11.93
C PHE A 86 7.24 -1.65 -12.24
N PRO A 87 8.18 -1.21 -13.10
CA PRO A 87 8.36 0.20 -13.42
C PRO A 87 7.12 0.85 -14.07
N LEU A 88 6.29 0.05 -14.73
CA LEU A 88 5.02 0.49 -15.31
C LEU A 88 3.95 0.79 -14.25
N SER A 89 4.16 0.42 -12.98
CA SER A 89 3.27 0.75 -11.86
C SER A 89 3.30 2.24 -11.49
N ARG A 90 4.31 2.97 -11.98
CA ARG A 90 4.61 4.34 -11.60
C ARG A 90 3.47 5.28 -11.98
N SER A 91 2.95 6.01 -10.99
CA SER A 91 1.96 7.06 -11.20
C SER A 91 2.56 8.29 -11.87
N VAL A 92 1.71 9.24 -12.29
CA VAL A 92 2.14 10.53 -12.85
C VAL A 92 3.00 11.38 -11.89
N TYR A 93 2.98 11.06 -10.60
CA TYR A 93 3.80 11.72 -9.58
C TYR A 93 5.05 10.92 -9.20
N GLY A 94 5.36 9.85 -9.94
CA GLY A 94 6.53 9.01 -9.69
C GLY A 94 6.35 7.97 -8.58
N VAL A 95 5.12 7.74 -8.12
CA VAL A 95 4.85 6.81 -7.00
C VAL A 95 4.53 5.42 -7.55
N GLU A 96 5.29 4.42 -7.12
CA GLU A 96 5.19 3.03 -7.58
C GLU A 96 4.37 2.15 -6.62
N ASP A 97 3.97 0.98 -7.14
CA ASP A 97 3.23 -0.06 -6.41
C ASP A 97 1.90 0.42 -5.81
N MET A 98 1.28 1.45 -6.39
CA MET A 98 -0.01 1.99 -5.94
C MET A 98 -1.21 1.09 -6.33
N ALA A 99 -1.02 0.01 -7.08
CA ALA A 99 -2.11 -0.85 -7.53
C ALA A 99 -1.68 -2.31 -7.55
N GLY A 100 -1.47 -2.93 -6.39
CA GLY A 100 -1.06 -4.33 -6.26
C GLY A 100 -0.08 -4.50 -5.11
N ASN A 101 0.54 -5.68 -5.04
CA ASN A 101 1.44 -6.10 -3.98
C ASN A 101 0.72 -6.21 -2.62
N VAL A 102 0.32 -5.11 -1.99
CA VAL A 102 -0.40 -5.09 -0.71
C VAL A 102 -1.43 -3.97 -0.67
N PHE A 103 -2.51 -4.19 0.07
CA PHE A 103 -3.35 -3.09 0.55
C PHE A 103 -2.54 -2.19 1.47
N GLU A 104 -2.87 -0.92 1.48
CA GLU A 104 -2.18 0.06 2.31
C GLU A 104 -3.11 0.75 3.28
N TYR A 105 -2.71 0.77 4.56
CA TYR A 105 -3.39 1.56 5.59
C TYR A 105 -3.38 3.05 5.24
N THR A 106 -4.46 3.74 5.60
CA THR A 106 -4.57 5.20 5.55
C THR A 106 -4.95 5.76 6.92
N SER A 107 -4.84 7.06 7.13
CA SER A 107 -5.32 7.73 8.35
C SER A 107 -6.83 7.97 8.37
N SER A 108 -7.54 7.63 7.28
CA SER A 108 -9.00 7.81 7.19
C SER A 108 -9.74 6.68 7.89
N LEU A 109 -10.70 7.04 8.73
CA LEU A 109 -11.47 6.10 9.56
C LEU A 109 -12.95 6.12 9.16
N GLU A 110 -13.61 4.98 9.35
CA GLU A 110 -15.06 4.80 9.17
C GLU A 110 -15.68 4.12 10.39
N ASN A 111 -17.02 4.00 10.40
CA ASN A 111 -17.78 3.34 11.46
C ASN A 111 -17.42 3.88 12.85
N GLN A 112 -17.47 5.21 13.00
CA GLN A 112 -17.14 5.92 14.24
C GLN A 112 -15.74 5.59 14.79
N GLY A 113 -14.77 5.36 13.90
CA GLY A 113 -13.38 5.09 14.28
C GLY A 113 -13.05 3.61 14.51
N THR A 114 -14.01 2.71 14.36
CA THR A 114 -13.78 1.27 14.55
C THR A 114 -13.15 0.61 13.31
N HIS A 115 -13.23 1.26 12.14
CA HIS A 115 -12.72 0.75 10.89
C HIS A 115 -11.74 1.74 10.27
N ILE A 116 -10.70 1.21 9.63
CA ILE A 116 -9.70 1.96 8.89
C ILE A 116 -9.93 1.76 7.39
N VAL A 117 -9.80 2.86 6.63
CA VAL A 117 -9.84 2.82 5.18
C VAL A 117 -8.50 2.30 4.66
N MET A 118 -8.57 1.30 3.80
CA MET A 118 -7.46 0.71 3.08
C MET A 118 -7.57 1.04 1.60
N LYS A 119 -6.44 1.29 0.95
CA LYS A 119 -6.35 1.61 -0.47
C LYS A 119 -5.47 0.61 -1.23
N GLY A 120 -5.55 0.66 -2.56
CA GLY A 120 -4.87 -0.28 -3.44
C GLY A 120 -5.60 -1.61 -3.53
N CYS A 121 -4.85 -2.62 -3.98
CA CYS A 121 -5.20 -4.03 -4.00
C CYS A 121 -3.95 -4.82 -3.65
N SER A 122 -4.04 -6.14 -3.57
CA SER A 122 -2.92 -7.00 -3.22
C SER A 122 -2.62 -8.08 -4.27
N TRP A 123 -1.56 -8.84 -4.06
CA TRP A 123 -1.06 -9.84 -5.00
C TRP A 123 -2.05 -10.99 -5.31
N ASP A 124 -3.13 -11.15 -4.53
CA ASP A 124 -4.19 -12.14 -4.77
C ASP A 124 -5.51 -11.53 -5.29
N ASP A 125 -5.55 -10.23 -5.55
CA ASP A 125 -6.74 -9.57 -6.09
C ASP A 125 -6.79 -9.59 -7.62
N LEU A 126 -8.00 -9.75 -8.16
CA LEU A 126 -8.25 -9.62 -9.60
C LEU A 126 -8.16 -8.14 -10.06
N PRO A 127 -7.82 -7.89 -11.34
CA PRO A 127 -7.64 -6.54 -11.90
C PRO A 127 -8.73 -5.52 -11.57
N GLY A 128 -9.99 -5.96 -11.47
CA GLY A 128 -11.13 -5.09 -11.17
C GLY A 128 -11.05 -4.40 -9.80
N PHE A 129 -10.43 -5.04 -8.81
CA PHE A 129 -10.26 -4.51 -7.45
C PHE A 129 -9.08 -3.54 -7.35
N CYS A 130 -8.15 -3.58 -8.30
CA CYS A 130 -6.94 -2.74 -8.32
C CYS A 130 -7.17 -1.30 -8.81
N ARG A 131 -8.43 -0.87 -8.93
CA ARG A 131 -8.74 0.51 -9.29
C ARG A 131 -8.38 1.43 -8.13
N ALA A 132 -7.65 2.50 -8.39
CA ALA A 132 -7.18 3.42 -7.36
C ALA A 132 -8.31 4.12 -6.57
N ALA A 133 -9.50 4.28 -7.16
CA ALA A 133 -10.67 4.82 -6.44
C ALA A 133 -11.33 3.78 -5.52
N TYR A 134 -11.06 2.49 -5.70
CA TYR A 134 -11.69 1.44 -4.91
C TYR A 134 -11.30 1.57 -3.44
N GLN A 135 -12.26 1.40 -2.55
CA GLN A 135 -12.09 1.60 -1.12
C GLN A 135 -12.42 0.31 -0.39
N HIS A 136 -11.52 -0.11 0.49
CA HIS A 136 -11.76 -1.21 1.39
C HIS A 136 -11.79 -0.69 2.82
N THR A 137 -12.56 -1.32 3.69
CA THR A 137 -12.53 -1.05 5.12
C THR A 137 -12.29 -2.33 5.90
N ARG A 138 -11.51 -2.20 6.98
CA ARG A 138 -11.20 -3.31 7.89
C ARG A 138 -11.32 -2.81 9.33
N PRO A 139 -11.68 -3.68 10.30
CA PRO A 139 -11.57 -3.33 11.71
C PRO A 139 -10.16 -2.81 12.01
N ILE A 140 -10.03 -1.72 12.78
CA ILE A 140 -8.76 -1.01 12.98
C ILE A 140 -7.63 -1.89 13.56
N ASN A 141 -7.99 -2.94 14.28
CA ASN A 141 -7.06 -3.89 14.90
C ASN A 141 -6.64 -5.05 13.97
N SER A 142 -7.17 -5.09 12.74
CA SER A 142 -6.88 -6.17 11.79
C SER A 142 -5.42 -6.11 11.35
N ARG A 143 -4.82 -7.29 11.20
CA ARG A 143 -3.49 -7.50 10.61
C ARG A 143 -3.61 -8.64 9.62
N HIS A 144 -2.94 -8.52 8.47
CA HIS A 144 -3.04 -9.54 7.43
C HIS A 144 -1.76 -9.59 6.60
N ILE A 145 -1.50 -10.72 5.93
CA ILE A 145 -0.37 -10.89 5.01
C ILE A 145 -0.47 -10.02 3.76
N LEU A 146 -1.63 -9.38 3.55
CA LEU A 146 -1.92 -8.51 2.42
C LEU A 146 -1.91 -7.03 2.83
N PHE A 147 -1.70 -6.71 4.11
CA PHE A 147 -1.82 -5.34 4.62
C PHE A 147 -0.43 -4.79 4.94
N GLY A 148 0.00 -3.82 4.13
CA GLY A 148 1.19 -3.00 4.34
C GLY A 148 0.82 -1.53 4.46
N PHE A 149 1.77 -0.65 4.21
CA PHE A 149 1.56 0.79 4.31
C PHE A 149 2.61 1.59 3.54
N ARG A 150 2.32 2.88 3.35
CA ARG A 150 3.32 3.90 3.04
C ARG A 150 3.18 5.08 3.99
N LEU A 151 4.21 5.91 4.04
CA LEU A 151 4.21 7.15 4.80
C LEU A 151 4.22 8.36 3.86
N VAL A 152 3.62 9.44 4.31
CA VAL A 152 3.84 10.78 3.77
C VAL A 152 4.68 11.57 4.76
N LYS A 153 5.48 12.48 4.22
CA LYS A 153 6.27 13.44 4.99
C LYS A 153 5.58 14.80 4.91
N GLU A 154 5.45 15.48 6.05
CA GLU A 154 5.01 16.88 6.14
C GLU A 154 6.17 17.86 5.93
#